data_AF-A0A7W2FVG9-F1
#
_entry.id   AF-A0A7W2FVG9-F1
#
_cell.length_a   1.000
_cell.length_b   1.000
_cell.length_c   1.000
_cell.angle_alpha   90.00
_cell.angle_beta   90.00
_cell.angle_gamma   90.00
#
_symmetry.space_group_name_H-M   'P 1'
#
loop_
_entity.id
_entity.type
_entity.pdbx_description
1 polymer ?
#
loop_
_entity_poly.entity_id
_entity_poly.type
_entity_poly.pdbx_seq_one_letter_code
_entity_poly.pdbx_strand_id
1 'polypeptide(L)' 'AFEELRADPDQGGFLIEDLEWFGLNSFGDSAIVLRARIKTQPGKQWGVGRAYNLLLKKIFDDRGIEIPFPHQTIY' A
#
# COMPACT_ATOMS: atom_id res chain seq x y z
N ALA A 1 -7.13 2.52 -5.50
CA ALA A 1 -6.67 1.65 -4.40
C ALA A 1 -7.53 1.85 -3.16
N PHE A 2 -7.45 2.98 -2.44
CA PHE A 2 -8.20 3.13 -1.18
C PHE A 2 -9.72 3.17 -1.36
N GLU A 3 -10.24 3.87 -2.38
CA GLU A 3 -11.68 3.84 -2.69
C GLU A 3 -12.19 2.44 -3.04
N GLU A 4 -11.36 1.63 -3.70
CA GLU A 4 -11.69 0.25 -4.03
C GLU A 4 -11.69 -0.65 -2.78
N LEU A 5 -10.74 -0.42 -1.85
CA LEU A 5 -10.75 -1.07 -0.53
C LEU A 5 -11.98 -0.66 0.30
N ARG A 6 -12.42 0.60 0.19
CA ARG A 6 -13.61 1.09 0.88
C ARG A 6 -14.89 0.47 0.33
N ALA A 7 -14.93 0.15 -0.95
CA ALA A 7 -16.04 -0.54 -1.60
C ALA A 7 -16.02 -2.07 -1.40
N ASP A 8 -14.92 -2.64 -0.86
CA ASP A 8 -14.79 -4.06 -0.60
C ASP A 8 -15.81 -4.51 0.46
N PRO A 9 -16.68 -5.50 0.16
CA PRO A 9 -17.73 -5.94 1.07
C PRO A 9 -17.18 -6.62 2.33
N ASP A 10 -15.99 -7.22 2.26
CA ASP A 10 -15.37 -7.94 3.37
C ASP A 10 -14.48 -7.02 4.23
N GLN A 11 -13.97 -5.92 3.68
CA GLN A 11 -13.00 -5.05 4.37
C GLN A 11 -13.48 -3.63 4.64
N GLY A 12 -14.28 -3.04 3.75
CA GLY A 12 -14.64 -1.62 3.78
C GLY A 12 -15.34 -1.20 5.07
N GLY A 13 -16.18 -2.07 5.64
CA GLY A 13 -16.87 -1.83 6.91
C GLY A 13 -15.97 -1.75 8.15
N PHE A 14 -14.68 -2.11 8.03
CA PHE A 14 -13.72 -2.04 9.13
C PHE A 14 -12.88 -0.75 9.13
N LEU A 15 -13.01 0.10 8.11
CA LEU A 15 -12.29 1.37 8.00
C LEU A 15 -12.94 2.44 8.89
N ILE A 16 -12.12 3.16 9.66
CA ILE A 16 -12.61 4.18 10.62
C ILE A 16 -12.54 5.59 10.03
N GLU A 17 -11.52 5.89 9.23
CA GLU A 17 -11.29 7.22 8.66
C GLU A 17 -10.74 7.11 7.22
N ASP A 18 -10.56 8.25 6.56
CA ASP A 18 -9.91 8.32 5.26
C ASP A 18 -8.44 7.87 5.32
N LEU A 19 -7.86 7.54 4.17
CA LEU A 19 -6.44 7.26 4.05
C LEU A 19 -5.63 8.51 4.42
N GLU A 20 -4.73 8.37 5.38
CA GLU A 20 -3.75 9.40 5.68
C GLU A 20 -2.51 9.19 4.78
N TRP A 21 -2.23 10.16 3.91
CA TRP A 21 -1.10 10.13 2.99
C TRP A 21 0.06 10.95 3.54
N PHE A 22 1.17 10.30 3.85
CA PHE A 22 2.39 10.98 4.30
C PHE A 22 3.33 11.32 3.15
N GLY A 23 3.19 10.67 1.99
CA GLY A 23 4.05 10.91 0.84
C GLY A 23 5.39 10.19 0.94
N LEU A 24 6.43 10.87 0.41
CA LEU A 24 7.81 10.40 0.45
C LEU A 24 8.28 10.29 1.90
N ASN A 25 8.57 9.07 2.33
CA ASN A 25 9.11 8.79 3.66
C ASN A 25 10.65 8.79 3.66
N SER A 26 11.27 8.18 2.65
CA SER A 26 12.72 8.07 2.56
C SER A 26 13.17 7.57 1.18
N PHE A 27 14.44 7.82 0.86
CA PHE A 27 15.15 7.13 -0.22
C PHE A 27 15.84 5.88 0.38
N GLY A 28 15.59 4.71 -0.20
CA GLY A 28 16.31 3.47 0.10
C GLY A 28 17.33 3.14 -0.98
N ASP A 29 18.17 2.12 -0.74
CA ASP A 29 19.33 1.78 -1.58
C ASP A 29 19.00 1.59 -3.08
N SER A 30 17.78 1.17 -3.40
CA SER A 30 17.28 1.07 -4.78
C SER A 30 15.79 1.40 -4.89
N ALA A 31 15.24 2.18 -3.95
CA ALA A 31 13.79 2.38 -3.84
C ALA A 31 13.40 3.75 -3.32
N ILE A 32 12.20 4.21 -3.70
CA ILE A 32 11.53 5.33 -3.06
C ILE A 32 10.49 4.76 -2.09
N VAL A 33 10.63 5.05 -0.79
CA VAL A 33 9.71 4.57 0.22
C VAL A 33 8.59 5.59 0.40
N LEU A 34 7.37 5.19 0.08
CA LEU A 34 6.16 5.97 0.29
C LEU A 34 5.42 5.47 1.53
N ARG A 35 4.79 6.37 2.30
CA ARG A 35 4.06 6.01 3.52
C ARG A 35 2.62 6.51 3.48
N ALA A 36 1.72 5.63 3.90
CA ALA A 36 0.32 5.94 4.17
C ALA A 36 -0.12 5.22 5.46
N ARG A 37 -1.22 5.65 6.07
CA ARG A 37 -1.86 4.96 7.19
C ARG A 37 -3.35 4.76 6.91
N ILE A 38 -3.81 3.56 7.27
CA ILE A 38 -5.22 3.18 7.26
C ILE A 38 -5.59 2.83 8.69
N LYS A 39 -6.60 3.52 9.24
CA LYS A 39 -7.13 3.22 10.58
C LYS A 39 -8.30 2.27 10.47
N THR A 40 -8.25 1.21 11.26
CA THR A 40 -9.22 0.12 11.22
C THR A 40 -9.75 -0.21 12.60
N GLN A 41 -10.86 -0.94 12.65
CA GLN A 41 -11.32 -1.57 13.88
C GLN A 41 -10.23 -2.51 14.46
N PRO A 42 -10.14 -2.63 15.79
CA PRO A 42 -9.19 -3.53 16.44
C PRO A 42 -9.31 -4.98 15.95
N GLY A 43 -8.17 -5.62 15.66
CA GLY A 43 -8.11 -6.99 15.15
C GLY A 43 -8.27 -7.13 13.63
N LYS A 44 -8.66 -6.06 12.92
CA LYS A 44 -8.86 -6.06 11.46
C LYS A 44 -7.66 -5.56 10.65
N GLN A 45 -6.65 -5.01 11.32
CA GLN A 45 -5.49 -4.36 10.69
C GLN A 45 -4.77 -5.26 9.68
N TRP A 46 -4.68 -6.57 9.96
CA TRP A 46 -3.99 -7.51 9.08
C TRP A 46 -4.81 -7.84 7.83
N GLY A 47 -6.13 -8.03 7.97
CA GLY A 47 -7.02 -8.33 6.85
C GLY A 47 -7.08 -7.16 5.87
N VAL A 48 -7.37 -5.97 6.40
CA VAL A 48 -7.42 -4.73 5.62
C VAL A 48 -6.07 -4.42 4.97
N GLY A 49 -4.97 -4.55 5.71
CA GLY A 49 -3.62 -4.31 5.17
C GLY A 49 -3.26 -5.24 4.01
N ARG A 50 -3.61 -6.53 4.10
CA ARG A 50 -3.38 -7.48 3.01
C ARG A 50 -4.23 -7.19 1.79
N ALA A 51 -5.51 -6.88 1.97
CA ALA A 51 -6.41 -6.50 0.88
C ALA A 51 -5.90 -5.25 0.15
N TYR A 52 -5.48 -4.22 0.90
CA TYR A 52 -4.90 -3.03 0.32
C TYR A 52 -3.62 -3.31 -0.48
N ASN A 53 -2.72 -4.15 0.05
CA ASN A 53 -1.49 -4.54 -0.66
C ASN A 53 -1.78 -5.30 -1.95
N LEU A 54 -2.81 -6.16 -1.98
CA LEU A 54 -3.24 -6.85 -3.20
C LEU A 54 -3.71 -5.85 -4.26
N LEU A 55 -4.53 -4.86 -3.87
CA LEU A 55 -4.99 -3.81 -4.78
C LEU A 55 -3.82 -2.97 -5.31
N LEU A 56 -2.88 -2.61 -4.44
CA LEU A 56 -1.67 -1.91 -4.87
C LEU A 56 -0.86 -2.73 -5.87
N LYS A 57 -0.67 -4.03 -5.64
CA LYS A 57 0.06 -4.90 -6.57
C LYS A 57 -0.59 -4.92 -7.95
N LYS A 58 -1.92 -5.12 -8.01
CA LYS A 58 -2.67 -5.11 -9.28
C LYS A 58 -2.50 -3.78 -10.02
N ILE A 59 -2.69 -2.66 -9.31
CA ILE A 59 -2.56 -1.32 -9.89
C ILE A 59 -1.12 -1.04 -10.36
N PHE A 60 -0.12 -1.55 -9.64
CA PHE A 60 1.28 -1.40 -10.02
C PHE A 60 1.58 -2.18 -11.29
N ASP A 61 1.11 -3.42 -11.39
CA ASP A 61 1.25 -4.26 -12.59
C ASP A 61 0.58 -3.61 -13.81
N ASP A 62 -0.67 -3.14 -13.65
CA ASP A 62 -1.43 -2.48 -14.73
C ASP A 62 -0.77 -1.19 -15.21
N ARG A 63 0.01 -0.52 -14.36
CA ARG A 63 0.71 0.73 -14.65
C ARG A 63 2.18 0.54 -15.03
N GLY A 64 2.68 -0.70 -15.06
CA GLY A 64 4.10 -0.99 -15.29
C GLY A 64 5.01 -0.43 -14.20
N ILE A 65 4.52 -0.30 -12.96
CA ILE A 65 5.32 0.10 -11.80
C ILE A 65 5.99 -1.16 -11.26
N GLU A 66 7.29 -1.29 -11.51
CA GLU A 66 8.05 -2.45 -11.06
C GLU A 66 8.43 -2.35 -9.58
N ILE A 67 8.43 -3.51 -8.90
CA ILE A 67 8.98 -3.59 -7.54
C ILE A 67 10.51 -3.60 -7.68
N PRO A 68 11.22 -2.67 -7.03
CA PRO A 68 12.65 -2.54 -7.21
C PRO A 68 13.39 -3.77 -6.66
N PHE A 69 14.31 -4.29 -7.46
CA PHE A 69 15.34 -5.21 -7.00
C PHE A 69 16.59 -4.41 -6.60
N PRO A 70 17.42 -4.90 -5.65
CA PRO A 70 18.68 -4.25 -5.34
C PRO A 70 19.56 -4.16 -6.60
N HIS A 71 19.91 -2.94 -7.00
CA HIS A 71 20.85 -2.70 -8.11
C HIS A 71 22.21 -2.37 -7.54
N GLN A 72 23.21 -3.23 -7.80
CA GLN A 72 24.59 -3.00 -7.40
C GLN A 72 25.48 -2.93 -8.64
N THR A 73 26.23 -1.84 -8.78
CA THR A 73 27.32 -1.75 -9.76
C THR A 73 28.62 -2.15 -9.07
N ILE A 74 29.31 -3.17 -9.59
CA ILE A 74 30.62 -3.61 -9.11
C ILE A 74 31.66 -3.02 -10.07
N TYR A 75 32.66 -2.31 -9.51
CA TYR A 75 33.80 -1.77 -10.25
C TYR A 75 35.01 -2.71 -10.18
#